data_AF-A0A7Y3GPT6-F1
#
_entry.id   AF-A0A7Y3GPT6-F1
#
_cell.length_a   1.000
_cell.length_b   1.000
_cell.length_c   1.000
_cell.angle_alpha   90.00
_cell.angle_beta   90.00
_cell.angle_gamma   90.00
#
_symmetry.space_group_name_H-M   'P 1'
#
loop_
_entity.id
_entity.type
_entity.pdbx_description
1 polymer ?
#
loop_
_entity_poly.entity_id
_entity_poly.type
_entity_poly.pdbx_seq_one_letter_code
_entity_poly.pdbx_strand_id
1 'polypeptide(L)'
;MLKPKLLSLSLITILMQSCGNGSSDSISTVLNQSPQISGKLEYLDTPYVTAGNRVYMVGHQNGSFPDLGWHIKGEMGGIWNHPIKLMDGFDVDIEENGSATSLDKAERFVNYPMANRHDYKLSNNLDISRWQFVPDDQQGLIVQFVILNNSDKSRKFNLKFTGHSDLRPTWLGERTNMIDSGDTSEYLSDLDAWKMTDSDNPWSLIFGSKTMSSGHSEEVNNKTGKGVSASLSYDIELKAGEEYIIDFVIAGSYNSEEDSRQSYNSIQSNGMQLLKDKKERYEALAQHSKLTIPDKDLEQAFEWLKYNCDWLIREVPEVGRGITAGIPDYPWWFGVDSEYALKGYMAIGQEDIVYDTIHLLDSVSQAVN
;
A
#
# COMPACT_ATOMS: atom_id res chain seq x y z
N MET A 1 -11.02 -62.19 53.28
CA MET A 1 -11.77 -61.20 52.47
C MET A 1 -11.10 -59.84 52.61
N LEU A 2 -10.21 -59.48 51.67
CA LEU A 2 -9.47 -58.22 51.67
C LEU A 2 -10.23 -57.17 50.83
N LYS A 3 -10.29 -55.94 51.34
CA LYS A 3 -10.86 -54.74 50.68
C LYS A 3 -9.93 -54.21 49.58
N PRO A 4 -10.42 -53.68 48.45
CA PRO A 4 -9.61 -52.91 47.52
C PRO A 4 -9.55 -51.43 47.94
N LYS A 5 -8.36 -50.83 47.79
CA LYS A 5 -8.11 -49.39 47.97
C LYS A 5 -8.44 -48.64 46.68
N LEU A 6 -9.22 -47.57 46.78
CA LEU A 6 -9.36 -46.55 45.73
C LEU A 6 -8.04 -45.76 45.63
N LEU A 7 -7.45 -45.70 44.43
CA LEU A 7 -6.42 -44.72 44.08
C LEU A 7 -7.13 -43.51 43.46
N SER A 8 -7.05 -42.36 44.14
CA SER A 8 -7.47 -41.06 43.60
C SER A 8 -6.31 -40.50 42.78
N LEU A 9 -6.48 -40.42 41.46
CA LEU A 9 -5.52 -39.77 40.56
C LEU A 9 -5.99 -38.32 40.34
N SER A 10 -5.38 -37.38 41.06
CA SER A 10 -5.61 -35.94 40.87
C SER A 10 -4.86 -35.47 39.63
N LEU A 11 -5.59 -35.12 38.57
CA LEU A 11 -5.05 -34.52 37.35
C LEU A 11 -4.81 -33.03 37.62
N ILE A 12 -3.55 -32.63 37.80
CA ILE A 12 -3.15 -31.21 37.89
C ILE A 12 -2.96 -30.71 36.47
N THR A 13 -3.92 -29.93 35.97
CA THR A 13 -3.79 -29.21 34.70
C THR A 13 -2.99 -27.93 34.96
N ILE A 14 -1.72 -27.94 34.57
CA ILE A 14 -0.87 -26.73 34.56
C ILE A 14 -1.25 -25.92 33.31
N LEU A 15 -2.07 -24.88 33.50
CA LEU A 15 -2.25 -23.82 32.51
C LEU A 15 -1.01 -22.93 32.53
N MET A 16 -0.05 -23.20 31.63
CA MET A 16 0.97 -22.21 31.30
C MET A 16 0.31 -21.12 30.45
N GLN A 17 -0.09 -20.01 31.08
CA GLN A 17 -0.26 -18.75 30.36
C GLN A 17 1.14 -18.24 30.00
N SER A 18 1.57 -18.59 28.79
CA SER A 18 2.62 -17.83 28.12
C SER A 18 2.02 -16.48 27.72
N CYS A 19 2.38 -15.42 28.44
CA CYS A 19 2.35 -14.08 27.87
C CYS A 19 3.47 -14.01 26.81
N GLY A 20 3.20 -14.57 25.63
CA GLY A 20 3.94 -14.21 24.44
C GLY A 20 3.43 -12.85 24.01
N ASN A 21 4.32 -11.86 23.91
CA ASN A 21 4.11 -10.74 23.00
C ASN A 21 3.69 -11.36 21.67
N GLY A 22 2.44 -11.15 21.26
CA GLY A 22 1.93 -11.71 20.01
C GLY A 22 2.91 -11.31 18.91
N SER A 23 3.53 -12.28 18.24
CA SER A 23 4.26 -12.00 17.03
C SER A 23 3.23 -11.40 16.07
N SER A 24 3.26 -10.09 15.88
CA SER A 24 2.50 -9.46 14.80
C SER A 24 3.01 -10.10 13.52
N ASP A 25 2.13 -10.83 12.81
CA ASP A 25 2.45 -11.36 11.48
C ASP A 25 3.00 -10.20 10.63
N SER A 26 4.25 -10.31 10.19
CA SER A 26 4.89 -9.28 9.37
C SER A 26 4.66 -9.59 7.89
N ILE A 27 4.63 -8.54 7.06
CA ILE A 27 4.62 -8.69 5.60
C ILE A 27 5.82 -9.53 5.15
N SER A 28 6.99 -9.32 5.77
CA SER A 28 8.21 -10.09 5.49
C SER A 28 8.04 -11.59 5.74
N THR A 29 7.26 -11.98 6.76
CA THR A 29 6.99 -13.39 7.07
C THR A 29 6.04 -14.01 6.05
N VAL A 30 4.95 -13.31 5.69
CA VAL A 30 3.96 -13.81 4.71
C VAL A 30 4.59 -13.94 3.32
N LEU A 31 5.43 -12.98 2.94
CA LEU A 31 6.08 -12.94 1.62
C LEU A 31 7.41 -13.68 1.55
N ASN A 32 7.78 -14.39 2.62
CA ASN A 32 8.98 -15.22 2.60
C ASN A 32 8.94 -16.17 1.40
N GLN A 33 10.08 -16.28 0.69
CA GLN A 33 10.24 -17.09 -0.52
C GLN A 33 9.36 -16.71 -1.72
N SER A 34 8.61 -15.61 -1.65
CA SER A 34 7.89 -15.09 -2.83
C SER A 34 8.89 -14.60 -3.89
N PRO A 35 8.55 -14.68 -5.19
CA PRO A 35 9.40 -14.13 -6.24
C PRO A 35 9.60 -12.63 -6.01
N GLN A 36 10.81 -12.15 -6.28
CA GLN A 36 11.18 -10.74 -6.09
C GLN A 36 12.27 -10.33 -7.09
N ILE A 37 12.30 -9.04 -7.42
CA ILE A 37 13.37 -8.42 -8.18
C ILE A 37 13.88 -7.21 -7.39
N SER A 38 15.20 -7.11 -7.23
CA SER A 38 15.81 -5.91 -6.63
C SER A 38 16.01 -4.84 -7.69
N GLY A 39 15.59 -3.62 -7.37
CA GLY A 39 15.88 -2.43 -8.17
C GLY A 39 17.38 -2.17 -8.24
N LYS A 40 17.82 -1.58 -9.36
CA LYS A 40 19.21 -1.14 -9.50
C LYS A 40 19.41 0.20 -8.80
N LEU A 41 20.62 0.46 -8.30
CA LEU A 41 20.93 1.70 -7.58
C LEU A 41 20.71 2.94 -8.43
N GLU A 42 20.99 2.88 -9.75
CA GLU A 42 20.74 3.98 -10.68
C GLU A 42 19.25 4.30 -10.89
N TYR A 43 18.34 3.44 -10.43
CA TYR A 43 16.88 3.62 -10.55
C TYR A 43 16.22 4.07 -9.25
N LEU A 44 16.99 4.38 -8.19
CA LEU A 44 16.44 4.87 -6.93
C LEU A 44 15.57 6.14 -7.12
N ASP A 45 15.97 7.05 -8.00
CA ASP A 45 15.21 8.26 -8.32
C ASP A 45 14.19 8.06 -9.45
N THR A 46 13.68 6.84 -9.64
CA THR A 46 12.65 6.54 -10.65
C THR A 46 11.37 6.00 -10.02
N PRO A 47 10.21 6.16 -10.68
CA PRO A 47 8.94 5.69 -10.16
C PRO A 47 8.86 4.17 -9.96
N TYR A 48 8.06 3.75 -8.99
CA TYR A 48 7.54 2.39 -8.84
C TYR A 48 6.01 2.42 -8.70
N VAL A 49 5.36 1.25 -8.74
CA VAL A 49 3.94 1.11 -8.40
C VAL A 49 3.73 0.06 -7.31
N THR A 50 2.90 0.40 -6.31
CA THR A 50 2.21 -0.58 -5.46
C THR A 50 0.81 -0.76 -5.99
N ALA A 51 0.53 -1.90 -6.61
CA ALA A 51 -0.69 -2.09 -7.40
C ALA A 51 -1.78 -2.88 -6.65
N GLY A 52 -3.01 -2.36 -6.69
CA GLY A 52 -4.26 -3.10 -6.46
C GLY A 52 -5.34 -2.63 -7.44
N ASN A 53 -6.37 -3.43 -7.70
CA ASN A 53 -7.35 -3.10 -8.75
C ASN A 53 -8.22 -1.86 -8.44
N ARG A 54 -8.47 -1.57 -7.16
CA ARG A 54 -9.19 -0.35 -6.74
C ARG A 54 -8.25 0.83 -6.50
N VAL A 55 -7.13 0.58 -5.80
CA VAL A 55 -6.17 1.61 -5.39
C VAL A 55 -4.76 1.29 -5.92
N TYR A 56 -3.99 2.32 -6.24
CA TYR A 56 -2.55 2.17 -6.42
C TYR A 56 -1.78 3.33 -5.80
N MET A 57 -0.50 3.09 -5.56
CA MET A 57 0.44 4.09 -5.07
C MET A 57 1.66 4.17 -5.98
N VAL A 58 2.08 5.38 -6.30
CA VAL A 58 3.27 5.68 -7.10
C VAL A 58 4.18 6.64 -6.33
N GLY A 59 5.40 6.20 -6.08
CA GLY A 59 6.47 7.03 -5.51
C GLY A 59 7.79 6.67 -6.17
N HIS A 60 8.91 7.16 -5.64
CA HIS A 60 10.25 6.82 -6.10
C HIS A 60 10.86 5.66 -5.31
N GLN A 61 11.71 4.86 -5.96
CA GLN A 61 12.38 3.70 -5.35
C GLN A 61 13.30 4.08 -4.17
N ASN A 62 13.70 5.34 -4.05
CA ASN A 62 14.40 5.92 -2.90
C ASN A 62 13.47 6.16 -1.68
N GLY A 63 12.17 5.97 -1.84
CA GLY A 63 11.19 6.12 -0.77
C GLY A 63 10.39 7.42 -0.79
N SER A 64 10.82 8.42 -1.56
CA SER A 64 10.19 9.74 -1.65
C SER A 64 8.95 9.78 -2.57
N PHE A 65 8.18 10.86 -2.42
CA PHE A 65 7.05 11.22 -3.30
C PHE A 65 7.29 12.59 -3.95
N PRO A 66 8.10 12.67 -5.01
CA PRO A 66 8.29 13.90 -5.77
C PRO A 66 7.12 14.17 -6.71
N ASP A 67 7.03 15.39 -7.21
CA ASP A 67 6.09 15.77 -8.26
C ASP A 67 6.33 14.91 -9.51
N LEU A 68 5.29 14.23 -10.01
CA LEU A 68 5.39 13.24 -11.09
C LEU A 68 4.32 13.39 -12.16
N GLY A 69 4.71 13.10 -13.41
CA GLY A 69 3.80 13.05 -14.57
C GLY A 69 3.37 14.42 -15.12
N TRP A 70 2.60 14.38 -16.20
CA TRP A 70 2.38 15.56 -17.06
C TRP A 70 0.94 15.81 -17.49
N HIS A 71 0.03 14.82 -17.45
CA HIS A 71 -1.40 15.07 -17.75
C HIS A 71 -2.03 16.01 -16.71
N ILE A 72 -1.81 15.71 -15.43
CA ILE A 72 -1.86 16.70 -14.36
C ILE A 72 -0.41 16.95 -13.97
N LYS A 73 0.12 18.11 -14.35
CA LYS A 73 1.56 18.42 -14.23
C LYS A 73 2.02 18.28 -12.78
N GLY A 74 2.91 17.32 -12.52
CA GLY A 74 3.49 17.04 -11.21
C GLY A 74 2.63 16.19 -10.28
N GLU A 75 1.46 15.75 -10.73
CA GLU A 75 0.39 15.31 -9.83
C GLU A 75 -0.09 13.89 -10.10
N MET A 76 0.51 13.19 -11.07
CA MET A 76 0.19 11.81 -11.43
C MET A 76 0.80 10.79 -10.43
N GLY A 77 1.73 11.22 -9.58
CA GLY A 77 2.25 10.42 -8.45
C GLY A 77 1.25 10.28 -7.30
N GLY A 78 1.70 9.71 -6.18
CA GLY A 78 0.89 9.61 -4.96
C GLY A 78 -0.05 8.40 -4.95
N ILE A 79 -1.13 8.48 -4.17
CA ILE A 79 -2.11 7.40 -3.99
C ILE A 79 -3.40 7.76 -4.72
N TRP A 80 -3.89 6.83 -5.54
CA TRP A 80 -5.07 7.01 -6.37
C TRP A 80 -6.14 5.96 -6.04
N ASN A 81 -7.37 6.42 -5.84
CA ASN A 81 -8.59 5.61 -5.80
C ASN A 81 -9.53 6.17 -6.86
N HIS A 82 -9.37 5.69 -8.10
CA HIS A 82 -10.06 6.28 -9.25
C HIS A 82 -11.57 6.35 -9.02
N PRO A 83 -12.21 7.49 -9.38
CA PRO A 83 -11.69 8.55 -10.26
C PRO A 83 -10.92 9.70 -9.57
N ILE A 84 -10.57 9.58 -8.28
CA ILE A 84 -9.85 10.62 -7.54
C ILE A 84 -8.44 10.20 -7.12
N LYS A 85 -7.58 11.20 -6.93
CA LYS A 85 -6.38 11.08 -6.11
C LYS A 85 -6.77 11.22 -4.64
N LEU A 86 -6.08 10.51 -3.76
CA LEU A 86 -6.27 10.57 -2.31
C LEU A 86 -5.21 11.43 -1.62
N MET A 87 -3.93 11.25 -2.00
CA MET A 87 -2.81 11.96 -1.40
C MET A 87 -1.61 12.06 -2.34
N ASP A 88 -0.80 13.10 -2.17
CA ASP A 88 0.53 13.23 -2.77
C ASP A 88 1.50 12.15 -2.29
N GLY A 89 1.25 11.61 -1.10
CA GLY A 89 2.07 10.60 -0.46
C GLY A 89 2.20 10.90 1.03
N PHE A 90 3.29 10.42 1.61
CA PHE A 90 3.59 10.59 3.02
C PHE A 90 5.09 10.73 3.25
N ASP A 91 5.45 11.44 4.30
CA ASP A 91 6.80 11.54 4.83
C ASP A 91 6.89 10.77 6.15
N VAL A 92 8.03 10.13 6.40
CA VAL A 92 8.32 9.47 7.69
C VAL A 92 9.67 9.93 8.20
N ASP A 93 9.68 10.44 9.41
CA ASP A 93 10.87 10.92 10.09
C ASP A 93 11.18 10.08 11.33
N ILE A 94 12.46 9.79 11.54
CA ILE A 94 12.98 9.30 12.81
C ILE A 94 13.62 10.47 13.55
N GLU A 95 13.02 10.86 14.66
CA GLU A 95 13.47 11.98 15.49
C GLU A 95 14.17 11.47 16.75
N GLU A 96 15.46 11.82 16.91
CA GLU A 96 16.27 11.43 18.06
C GLU A 96 17.16 12.60 18.49
N ASN A 97 17.18 12.93 19.78
CA ASN A 97 18.03 13.99 20.36
C ASN A 97 17.94 15.36 19.66
N GLY A 98 16.74 15.74 19.18
CA GLY A 98 16.49 17.01 18.50
C GLY A 98 16.96 17.07 17.04
N SER A 99 17.33 15.93 16.45
CA SER A 99 17.58 15.79 15.01
C SER A 99 16.52 14.89 14.38
N ALA A 100 16.05 15.25 13.19
CA ALA A 100 15.14 14.44 12.39
C ALA A 100 15.88 13.85 11.19
N THR A 101 15.62 12.57 10.88
CA THR A 101 16.11 11.90 9.67
C THR A 101 14.93 11.37 8.87
N SER A 102 14.70 11.94 7.70
CA SER A 102 13.64 11.53 6.79
C SER A 102 13.97 10.22 6.09
N LEU A 103 12.97 9.36 5.93
CA LEU A 103 13.06 8.10 5.20
C LEU A 103 12.81 8.29 3.69
N ASP A 104 13.57 9.20 3.07
CA ASP A 104 13.45 9.61 1.66
C ASP A 104 14.64 9.14 0.78
N LYS A 105 15.58 8.40 1.38
CA LYS A 105 16.83 7.91 0.75
C LYS A 105 17.10 6.45 1.08
N ALA A 106 16.22 5.56 0.61
CA ALA A 106 16.40 4.12 0.69
C ALA A 106 17.68 3.70 -0.06
N GLU A 107 18.45 2.80 0.53
CA GLU A 107 19.65 2.22 -0.11
C GLU A 107 19.29 1.10 -1.09
N ARG A 108 18.09 0.52 -0.94
CA ARG A 108 17.63 -0.59 -1.75
C ARG A 108 16.11 -0.57 -1.90
N PHE A 109 15.66 -0.84 -3.12
CA PHE A 109 14.28 -1.13 -3.45
C PHE A 109 14.14 -2.59 -3.91
N VAL A 110 13.08 -3.25 -3.47
CA VAL A 110 12.74 -4.61 -3.87
C VAL A 110 11.27 -4.65 -4.28
N ASN A 111 11.01 -5.17 -5.46
CA ASN A 111 9.68 -5.39 -5.98
C ASN A 111 9.28 -6.85 -5.79
N TYR A 112 8.03 -7.08 -5.38
CA TYR A 112 7.34 -8.35 -5.33
C TYR A 112 6.08 -8.25 -6.22
N PRO A 113 5.49 -9.35 -6.70
CA PRO A 113 4.26 -9.29 -7.48
C PRO A 113 3.12 -8.54 -6.78
N MET A 114 3.04 -8.65 -5.46
CA MET A 114 1.95 -8.12 -4.64
C MET A 114 2.34 -6.95 -3.74
N ALA A 115 3.62 -6.58 -3.67
CA ALA A 115 4.14 -5.66 -2.66
C ALA A 115 5.46 -4.99 -3.10
N ASN A 116 5.87 -3.95 -2.38
CA ASN A 116 7.21 -3.38 -2.50
C ASN A 116 7.90 -3.30 -1.13
N ARG A 117 9.22 -3.23 -1.14
CA ARG A 117 10.05 -2.98 0.05
C ARG A 117 11.14 -1.94 -0.23
N HIS A 118 11.33 -1.03 0.71
CA HIS A 118 12.42 -0.07 0.74
C HIS A 118 13.26 -0.34 1.99
N ASP A 119 14.58 -0.45 1.85
CA ASP A 119 15.49 -0.66 2.98
C ASP A 119 16.32 0.61 3.22
N TYR A 120 16.33 1.07 4.47
CA TYR A 120 17.05 2.25 4.94
C TYR A 120 18.05 1.84 6.02
N LYS A 121 19.21 2.48 5.99
CA LYS A 121 20.21 2.34 7.04
C LYS A 121 20.55 3.70 7.61
N LEU A 122 20.17 3.92 8.86
CA LEU A 122 20.39 5.20 9.53
C LEU A 122 21.75 5.24 10.24
N SER A 123 22.30 6.44 10.37
CA SER A 123 23.61 6.67 11.00
C SER A 123 23.65 6.29 12.49
N ASN A 124 22.50 6.16 13.13
CA ASN A 124 22.35 5.73 14.52
C ASN A 124 22.28 4.19 14.69
N ASN A 125 22.55 3.41 13.63
CA ASN A 125 22.45 1.95 13.58
C ASN A 125 21.01 1.41 13.74
N LEU A 126 20.02 2.17 13.26
CA LEU A 126 18.70 1.64 12.99
C LEU A 126 18.65 1.18 11.53
N ASP A 127 18.33 -0.09 11.33
CA ASP A 127 18.01 -0.63 10.00
C ASP A 127 16.47 -0.68 9.90
N ILE A 128 15.92 -0.09 8.84
CA ILE A 128 14.47 0.07 8.68
C ILE A 128 14.07 -0.52 7.33
N SER A 129 13.09 -1.42 7.31
CA SER A 129 12.43 -1.86 6.09
C SER A 129 11.00 -1.34 6.05
N ARG A 130 10.68 -0.51 5.04
CA ARG A 130 9.32 -0.10 4.70
C ARG A 130 8.73 -1.07 3.69
N TRP A 131 7.76 -1.86 4.12
CA TRP A 131 6.95 -2.72 3.30
C TRP A 131 5.62 -2.06 2.98
N GLN A 132 5.04 -2.40 1.83
CA GLN A 132 3.74 -1.85 1.44
C GLN A 132 3.04 -2.74 0.42
N PHE A 133 1.72 -2.81 0.51
CA PHE A 133 0.88 -3.49 -0.47
C PHE A 133 -0.53 -2.88 -0.49
N VAL A 134 -1.21 -3.03 -1.63
CA VAL A 134 -2.64 -2.74 -1.74
C VAL A 134 -3.38 -4.07 -1.74
N PRO A 135 -4.29 -4.34 -0.78
CA PRO A 135 -5.20 -5.48 -0.87
C PRO A 135 -6.03 -5.46 -2.16
N ASP A 136 -6.42 -6.63 -2.67
CA ASP A 136 -7.38 -6.68 -3.78
C ASP A 136 -8.78 -6.23 -3.30
N ASP A 137 -9.52 -5.56 -4.18
CA ASP A 137 -10.89 -5.09 -3.97
C ASP A 137 -11.10 -4.09 -2.81
N GLN A 138 -10.03 -3.64 -2.15
CA GLN A 138 -10.10 -2.67 -1.07
C GLN A 138 -9.74 -1.25 -1.54
N GLN A 139 -10.42 -0.26 -0.97
CA GLN A 139 -10.17 1.15 -1.23
C GLN A 139 -9.09 1.74 -0.31
N GLY A 140 -7.95 1.05 -0.20
CA GLY A 140 -6.86 1.50 0.66
C GLY A 140 -5.66 0.56 0.60
N LEU A 141 -4.63 0.89 1.36
CA LEU A 141 -3.36 0.18 1.40
C LEU A 141 -2.78 0.12 2.81
N ILE A 142 -1.75 -0.73 2.96
CA ILE A 142 -0.98 -0.87 4.20
C ILE A 142 0.48 -0.50 3.92
N VAL A 143 1.09 0.25 4.84
CA VAL A 143 2.52 0.51 4.92
C VAL A 143 3.02 0.00 6.27
N GLN A 144 3.95 -0.95 6.28
CA GLN A 144 4.54 -1.53 7.48
C GLN A 144 6.01 -1.10 7.59
N PHE A 145 6.41 -0.61 8.75
CA PHE A 145 7.81 -0.36 9.09
C PHE A 145 8.28 -1.45 10.04
N VAL A 146 9.36 -2.12 9.65
CA VAL A 146 10.12 -3.04 10.51
C VAL A 146 11.42 -2.32 10.88
N ILE A 147 11.61 -2.03 12.17
CA ILE A 147 12.71 -1.22 12.69
C ILE A 147 13.56 -2.11 13.60
N LEU A 148 14.80 -2.36 13.19
CA LEU A 148 15.76 -3.16 13.93
C LEU A 148 16.83 -2.27 14.55
N ASN A 149 17.02 -2.39 15.86
CA ASN A 149 18.15 -1.75 16.54
C ASN A 149 19.41 -2.61 16.42
N ASN A 150 20.27 -2.29 15.45
CA ASN A 150 21.55 -2.97 15.23
C ASN A 150 22.72 -2.43 16.07
N SER A 151 22.45 -1.57 17.06
CA SER A 151 23.46 -1.11 18.02
C SER A 151 23.62 -2.05 19.21
N ASP A 152 24.63 -1.79 20.03
CA ASP A 152 24.91 -2.50 21.29
C ASP A 152 24.17 -1.91 22.50
N LYS A 153 23.32 -0.89 22.29
CA LYS A 153 22.64 -0.14 23.35
C LYS A 153 21.14 0.00 23.06
N SER A 154 20.37 0.25 24.11
CA SER A 154 18.98 0.69 23.93
C SER A 154 18.92 2.04 23.23
N ARG A 155 17.91 2.19 22.37
CA ARG A 155 17.61 3.41 21.62
C ARG A 155 16.22 3.90 21.98
N LYS A 156 16.05 5.22 22.05
CA LYS A 156 14.74 5.87 22.22
C LYS A 156 14.62 6.99 21.19
N PHE A 157 13.57 6.94 20.38
CA PHE A 157 13.33 7.89 19.31
C PHE A 157 11.82 8.04 19.11
N ASN A 158 11.42 9.10 18.39
CA ASN A 158 10.06 9.26 17.90
C ASN A 158 10.03 8.88 16.41
N LEU A 159 9.04 8.10 16.00
CA LEU A 159 8.67 7.95 14.59
C LEU A 159 7.50 8.88 14.32
N LYS A 160 7.66 9.80 13.37
CA LYS A 160 6.62 10.72 12.92
C LYS A 160 6.18 10.32 11.52
N PHE A 161 4.91 9.98 11.35
CA PHE A 161 4.28 9.71 10.05
C PHE A 161 3.42 10.91 9.65
N THR A 162 3.74 11.55 8.53
CA THR A 162 3.01 12.72 8.02
C THR A 162 2.35 12.37 6.70
N GLY A 163 1.02 12.46 6.64
CA GLY A 163 0.25 12.29 5.40
C GLY A 163 -0.04 13.64 4.75
N HIS A 164 0.04 13.70 3.41
CA HIS A 164 -0.26 14.90 2.62
C HIS A 164 -1.47 14.63 1.72
N SER A 165 -2.67 15.01 2.16
CA SER A 165 -3.87 14.81 1.36
C SER A 165 -3.79 15.61 0.06
N ASP A 166 -4.49 15.11 -0.95
CA ASP A 166 -4.69 15.82 -2.19
C ASP A 166 -5.91 15.21 -2.89
N LEU A 167 -7.09 15.46 -2.31
CA LEU A 167 -8.34 14.92 -2.83
C LEU A 167 -8.74 15.69 -4.07
N ARG A 168 -8.41 15.15 -5.24
CA ARG A 168 -8.66 15.82 -6.52
C ARG A 168 -9.11 14.85 -7.59
N PRO A 169 -9.83 15.34 -8.61
CA PRO A 169 -10.24 14.48 -9.70
C PRO A 169 -9.05 14.11 -10.59
N THR A 170 -9.21 13.02 -11.33
CA THR A 170 -8.33 12.67 -12.43
C THR A 170 -8.35 13.73 -13.55
N TRP A 171 -7.41 13.63 -14.49
CA TRP A 171 -7.29 14.55 -15.63
C TRP A 171 -8.61 14.62 -16.40
N LEU A 172 -9.02 15.85 -16.76
CA LEU A 172 -10.30 16.16 -17.40
C LEU A 172 -11.55 15.92 -16.54
N GLY A 173 -11.42 15.65 -15.24
CA GLY A 173 -12.57 15.47 -14.34
C GLY A 173 -13.51 16.68 -14.28
N GLU A 174 -13.03 17.89 -14.62
CA GLU A 174 -13.87 19.07 -14.74
C GLU A 174 -14.93 18.93 -15.84
N ARG A 175 -14.65 18.13 -16.89
CA ARG A 175 -15.61 17.83 -17.97
C ARG A 175 -16.73 16.91 -17.52
N THR A 176 -16.53 16.19 -16.43
CA THR A 176 -17.54 15.34 -15.78
C THR A 176 -18.06 15.98 -14.48
N ASN A 177 -17.88 17.30 -14.33
CA ASN A 177 -18.35 18.09 -13.18
C ASN A 177 -17.75 17.65 -11.83
N MET A 178 -16.57 17.01 -11.85
CA MET A 178 -15.76 16.80 -10.65
C MET A 178 -14.88 18.04 -10.46
N ILE A 179 -15.28 18.92 -9.55
CA ILE A 179 -14.62 20.21 -9.33
C ILE A 179 -13.89 20.17 -7.99
N ASP A 180 -12.57 20.28 -8.06
CA ASP A 180 -11.64 20.28 -6.93
C ASP A 180 -11.84 21.48 -5.99
N SER A 181 -11.86 21.24 -4.67
CA SER A 181 -11.99 22.27 -3.63
C SER A 181 -10.88 22.15 -2.57
N GLY A 182 -11.02 22.87 -1.45
CA GLY A 182 -10.01 22.82 -0.38
C GLY A 182 -10.19 21.59 0.50
N ASP A 183 -9.09 20.91 0.81
CA ASP A 183 -9.11 19.84 1.81
C ASP A 183 -9.16 20.42 3.23
N THR A 184 -9.72 19.63 4.14
CA THR A 184 -9.78 19.89 5.58
C THR A 184 -9.36 18.65 6.35
N SER A 185 -8.80 18.84 7.55
CA SER A 185 -8.34 17.78 8.44
C SER A 185 -9.16 17.73 9.72
N GLU A 186 -9.48 16.52 10.19
CA GLU A 186 -10.08 16.26 11.49
C GLU A 186 -9.41 15.06 12.13
N TYR A 187 -8.97 15.19 13.39
CA TYR A 187 -8.44 14.06 14.14
C TYR A 187 -9.58 13.25 14.79
N LEU A 188 -9.68 11.98 14.42
CA LEU A 188 -10.70 11.04 14.91
C LEU A 188 -10.18 10.30 16.15
N SER A 189 -10.51 10.83 17.34
CA SER A 189 -10.03 10.28 18.62
C SER A 189 -10.44 8.83 18.91
N ASP A 190 -11.54 8.35 18.33
CA ASP A 190 -12.02 6.97 18.47
C ASP A 190 -11.22 5.97 17.64
N LEU A 191 -10.59 6.44 16.56
CA LEU A 191 -9.72 5.64 15.69
C LEU A 191 -8.23 5.89 15.92
N ASP A 192 -7.87 6.97 16.63
CA ASP A 192 -6.49 7.49 16.68
C ASP A 192 -5.90 7.69 15.27
N ALA A 193 -6.67 8.36 14.43
CA ALA A 193 -6.40 8.52 13.01
C ALA A 193 -6.76 9.93 12.53
N TRP A 194 -6.18 10.35 11.41
CA TRP A 194 -6.58 11.57 10.72
C TRP A 194 -7.58 11.25 9.62
N LYS A 195 -8.66 12.02 9.59
CA LYS A 195 -9.58 12.13 8.45
C LYS A 195 -9.25 13.40 7.68
N MET A 196 -9.24 13.26 6.36
CA MET A 196 -9.10 14.34 5.39
C MET A 196 -10.32 14.34 4.47
N THR A 197 -10.90 15.50 4.20
CA THR A 197 -12.10 15.65 3.37
C THR A 197 -12.01 16.87 2.48
N ASP A 198 -12.44 16.73 1.22
CA ASP A 198 -12.65 17.87 0.32
C ASP A 198 -13.89 18.65 0.79
N SER A 199 -13.84 19.99 0.77
CA SER A 199 -14.88 20.85 1.36
C SER A 199 -16.21 20.85 0.59
N ASP A 200 -16.18 20.63 -0.72
CA ASP A 200 -17.34 20.73 -1.61
C ASP A 200 -17.75 19.37 -2.22
N ASN A 201 -16.95 18.32 -2.01
CA ASN A 201 -17.16 16.98 -2.54
C ASN A 201 -17.23 15.94 -1.40
N PRO A 202 -17.89 14.78 -1.62
CA PRO A 202 -17.93 13.70 -0.62
C PRO A 202 -16.62 12.91 -0.50
N TRP A 203 -15.53 13.42 -1.08
CA TRP A 203 -14.24 12.73 -1.12
C TRP A 203 -13.61 12.74 0.26
N SER A 204 -13.13 11.58 0.68
CA SER A 204 -12.59 11.41 2.02
C SER A 204 -11.43 10.43 2.02
N LEU A 205 -10.47 10.66 2.90
CA LEU A 205 -9.34 9.81 3.19
C LEU A 205 -9.16 9.69 4.71
N ILE A 206 -8.80 8.51 5.19
CA ILE A 206 -8.39 8.26 6.58
C ILE A 206 -7.04 7.58 6.58
N PHE A 207 -6.12 8.06 7.41
CA PHE A 207 -4.87 7.35 7.70
C PHE A 207 -4.58 7.28 9.20
N GLY A 208 -3.98 6.17 9.62
CA GLY A 208 -3.57 5.96 11.00
C GLY A 208 -3.00 4.58 11.24
N SER A 209 -2.67 4.28 12.50
CA SER A 209 -2.15 2.98 12.92
C SER A 209 -3.11 2.30 13.89
N LYS A 210 -2.99 0.98 14.01
CA LYS A 210 -3.60 0.25 15.13
C LYS A 210 -2.87 0.52 16.45
N THR A 211 -1.58 0.88 16.37
CA THR A 211 -0.80 1.33 17.51
C THR A 211 -1.27 2.73 17.90
N MET A 212 -1.48 2.97 19.20
CA MET A 212 -1.85 4.29 19.70
C MET A 212 -0.66 5.27 19.55
N SER A 213 -0.93 6.45 19.00
CA SER A 213 0.01 7.54 18.85
C SER A 213 0.37 8.16 20.20
N SER A 214 1.62 8.61 20.34
CA SER A 214 2.05 9.48 21.44
C SER A 214 1.68 10.94 21.23
N GLY A 215 1.32 11.32 20.00
CA GLY A 215 0.87 12.67 19.65
C GLY A 215 0.36 12.78 18.22
N HIS A 216 -0.33 13.88 17.93
CA HIS A 216 -0.82 14.22 16.61
C HIS A 216 -0.76 15.74 16.41
N SER A 217 -0.58 16.19 15.17
CA SER A 217 -0.63 17.61 14.81
C SER A 217 -1.05 17.83 13.37
N GLU A 218 -1.75 18.94 13.12
CA GLU A 218 -1.81 19.50 11.77
C GLU A 218 -0.42 20.02 11.39
N GLU A 219 -0.04 19.86 10.12
CA GLU A 219 1.27 20.21 9.61
C GLU A 219 1.15 21.27 8.51
N VAL A 220 2.23 22.01 8.30
CA VAL A 220 2.32 22.94 7.17
C VAL A 220 2.39 22.12 5.88
N ASN A 221 1.37 22.25 5.03
CA ASN A 221 1.41 21.66 3.70
C ASN A 221 2.28 22.51 2.76
N ASN A 222 3.38 21.94 2.29
CA ASN A 222 4.28 22.55 1.30
C ASN A 222 4.15 21.94 -0.10
N LYS A 223 3.23 20.98 -0.30
CA LYS A 223 2.93 20.38 -1.59
C LYS A 223 2.09 21.32 -2.46
N THR A 224 2.13 21.12 -3.77
CA THR A 224 1.25 21.84 -4.70
C THR A 224 -0.19 21.35 -4.57
N GLY A 225 -1.17 22.23 -4.77
CA GLY A 225 -2.58 21.84 -4.70
C GLY A 225 -3.36 22.54 -3.62
N LYS A 226 -4.48 21.92 -3.25
CA LYS A 226 -5.42 22.40 -2.22
C LYS A 226 -5.53 21.44 -1.03
N GLY A 227 -4.60 20.50 -0.94
CA GLY A 227 -4.51 19.53 0.14
C GLY A 227 -4.12 20.11 1.49
N VAL A 228 -4.20 19.27 2.53
CA VAL A 228 -3.70 19.56 3.88
C VAL A 228 -2.70 18.49 4.33
N SER A 229 -2.02 18.73 5.43
CA SER A 229 -1.06 17.77 5.98
C SER A 229 -1.29 17.60 7.46
N ALA A 230 -1.15 16.38 7.96
CA ALA A 230 -1.20 16.09 9.38
C ALA A 230 -0.32 14.90 9.72
N SER A 231 0.05 14.79 10.99
CA SER A 231 0.99 13.78 11.45
C SER A 231 0.50 13.02 12.68
N LEU A 232 1.04 11.81 12.82
CA LEU A 232 0.96 10.96 14.01
C LEU A 232 2.39 10.63 14.47
N SER A 233 2.64 10.75 15.75
CA SER A 233 3.92 10.50 16.40
C SER A 233 3.87 9.26 17.28
N TYR A 234 4.98 8.52 17.34
CA TYR A 234 5.10 7.27 18.10
C TYR A 234 6.43 7.23 18.86
N ASP A 235 6.37 7.26 20.19
CA ASP A 235 7.54 7.10 21.04
C ASP A 235 7.95 5.63 21.13
N ILE A 236 9.13 5.30 20.61
CA ILE A 236 9.63 3.93 20.52
C ILE A 236 10.91 3.81 21.35
N GLU A 237 10.96 2.77 22.19
CA GLU A 237 12.17 2.33 22.90
C GLU A 237 12.51 0.90 22.48
N LEU A 238 13.74 0.70 21.99
CA LEU A 238 14.22 -0.60 21.50
C LEU A 238 15.53 -0.99 22.17
N LYS A 239 15.60 -2.20 22.73
CA LYS A 239 16.86 -2.77 23.21
C LYS A 239 17.78 -3.14 22.05
N ALA A 240 19.05 -3.39 22.37
CA ALA A 240 20.02 -3.89 21.40
C ALA A 240 19.53 -5.21 20.75
N GLY A 241 19.49 -5.26 19.42
CA GLY A 241 19.01 -6.40 18.64
C GLY A 241 17.49 -6.60 18.64
N GLU A 242 16.72 -5.70 19.25
CA GLU A 242 15.25 -5.78 19.27
C GLU A 242 14.66 -5.19 17.98
N GLU A 243 13.58 -5.82 17.51
CA GLU A 243 12.81 -5.41 16.34
C GLU A 243 11.46 -4.85 16.81
N TYR A 244 11.04 -3.75 16.19
CA TYR A 244 9.71 -3.15 16.35
C TYR A 244 8.99 -3.10 15.01
N ILE A 245 7.70 -3.43 15.01
CA ILE A 245 6.85 -3.41 13.82
C ILE A 245 5.69 -2.46 14.08
N ILE A 246 5.44 -1.56 13.12
CA ILE A 246 4.27 -0.67 13.12
C ILE A 246 3.67 -0.59 11.72
N ASP A 247 2.35 -0.72 11.68
CA ASP A 247 1.56 -0.67 10.45
C ASP A 247 0.75 0.62 10.38
N PHE A 248 0.70 1.21 9.20
CA PHE A 248 -0.18 2.33 8.85
C PHE A 248 -1.17 1.86 7.78
N VAL A 249 -2.43 2.19 7.98
CA VAL A 249 -3.49 2.01 6.99
C VAL A 249 -3.81 3.37 6.40
N ILE A 250 -3.94 3.42 5.08
CA ILE A 250 -4.41 4.60 4.34
C ILE A 250 -5.59 4.13 3.50
N ALA A 251 -6.78 4.66 3.72
CA ALA A 251 -7.99 4.25 3.00
C ALA A 251 -8.84 5.47 2.65
N GLY A 252 -9.48 5.48 1.49
CA GLY A 252 -10.27 6.62 1.06
C GLY A 252 -11.39 6.23 0.10
N SER A 253 -12.31 7.15 -0.13
CA SER A 253 -13.50 6.96 -0.94
C SER A 253 -13.86 8.27 -1.63
N TYR A 254 -14.37 8.16 -2.85
CA TYR A 254 -14.99 9.27 -3.56
C TYR A 254 -16.50 9.37 -3.33
N ASN A 255 -17.09 8.46 -2.53
CA ASN A 255 -18.52 8.36 -2.32
C ASN A 255 -18.98 8.94 -0.96
N SER A 256 -18.23 8.69 0.11
CA SER A 256 -18.57 9.15 1.46
C SER A 256 -17.43 8.94 2.47
N GLU A 257 -17.50 9.66 3.60
CA GLU A 257 -16.64 9.41 4.77
C GLU A 257 -16.89 8.03 5.37
N GLU A 258 -18.15 7.57 5.40
CA GLU A 258 -18.53 6.27 5.93
C GLU A 258 -17.84 5.13 5.19
N ASP A 259 -17.74 5.21 3.86
CA ASP A 259 -17.05 4.22 3.04
C ASP A 259 -15.54 4.21 3.29
N SER A 260 -14.92 5.39 3.47
CA SER A 260 -13.52 5.51 3.87
C SER A 260 -13.28 4.85 5.22
N ARG A 261 -14.16 5.09 6.20
CA ARG A 261 -14.07 4.50 7.54
C ARG A 261 -14.30 2.99 7.53
N GLN A 262 -15.24 2.49 6.73
CA GLN A 262 -15.46 1.06 6.54
C GLN A 262 -14.23 0.38 5.95
N SER A 263 -13.65 0.97 4.90
CA SER A 263 -12.44 0.47 4.24
C SER A 263 -11.25 0.47 5.21
N TYR A 264 -11.04 1.57 5.94
CA TYR A 264 -10.01 1.69 6.96
C TYR A 264 -10.12 0.58 8.02
N ASN A 265 -11.30 0.40 8.62
CA ASN A 265 -11.53 -0.61 9.65
C ASN A 265 -11.35 -2.04 9.13
N SER A 266 -11.82 -2.32 7.90
CA SER A 266 -11.67 -3.62 7.25
C SER A 266 -10.19 -3.96 7.04
N ILE A 267 -9.41 -3.03 6.49
CA ILE A 267 -7.98 -3.22 6.22
C ILE A 267 -7.20 -3.34 7.53
N GLN A 268 -7.49 -2.50 8.54
CA GLN A 268 -6.83 -2.57 9.85
C GLN A 268 -7.08 -3.91 10.56
N SER A 269 -8.28 -4.47 10.40
CA SER A 269 -8.66 -5.73 11.05
C SER A 269 -8.15 -6.97 10.31
N ASN A 270 -8.11 -6.92 8.98
CA ASN A 270 -7.91 -8.10 8.13
C ASN A 270 -6.65 -8.06 7.25
N GLY A 271 -5.82 -7.02 7.37
CA GLY A 271 -4.69 -6.73 6.47
C GLY A 271 -3.80 -7.94 6.16
N MET A 272 -3.33 -8.67 7.17
CA MET A 272 -2.47 -9.84 6.95
C MET A 272 -3.19 -11.02 6.29
N GLN A 273 -4.50 -11.18 6.50
CA GLN A 273 -5.28 -12.17 5.78
C GLN A 273 -5.43 -11.76 4.31
N LEU A 274 -5.75 -10.48 4.05
CA LEU A 274 -5.84 -9.93 2.70
C LEU A 274 -4.52 -10.08 1.91
N LEU A 275 -3.37 -9.94 2.58
CA LEU A 275 -2.06 -10.19 1.97
C LEU A 275 -1.87 -11.67 1.60
N LYS A 276 -2.30 -12.59 2.47
CA LYS A 276 -2.22 -14.04 2.21
C LYS A 276 -3.10 -14.40 1.01
N ASP A 277 -4.32 -13.89 0.96
CA ASP A 277 -5.26 -14.10 -0.16
C ASP A 277 -4.68 -13.55 -1.48
N LYS A 278 -4.11 -12.34 -1.45
CA LYS A 278 -3.43 -11.74 -2.62
C LYS A 278 -2.21 -12.55 -3.06
N LYS A 279 -1.42 -13.06 -2.12
CA LYS A 279 -0.28 -13.95 -2.42
C LYS A 279 -0.72 -15.23 -3.12
N GLU A 280 -1.74 -15.91 -2.59
CA GLU A 280 -2.30 -17.12 -3.20
C GLU A 280 -2.81 -16.85 -4.62
N ARG A 281 -3.46 -15.70 -4.85
CA ARG A 281 -3.89 -15.28 -6.20
C ARG A 281 -2.72 -15.11 -7.17
N TYR A 282 -1.63 -14.46 -6.75
CA TYR A 282 -0.43 -14.33 -7.60
C TYR A 282 0.29 -15.66 -7.85
N GLU A 283 0.29 -16.57 -6.88
CA GLU A 283 0.82 -17.92 -7.05
C GLU A 283 0.01 -18.72 -8.08
N ALA A 284 -1.32 -18.58 -8.07
CA ALA A 284 -2.21 -19.14 -9.09
C ALA A 284 -1.95 -18.51 -10.47
N LEU A 285 -1.85 -17.18 -10.55
CA LEU A 285 -1.51 -16.46 -11.78
C LEU A 285 -0.15 -16.92 -12.35
N ALA A 286 0.83 -17.18 -11.49
CA ALA A 286 2.14 -17.68 -11.91
C ALA A 286 2.05 -19.05 -12.60
N GLN A 287 1.04 -19.87 -12.31
CA GLN A 287 0.84 -21.17 -12.97
C GLN A 287 0.28 -21.06 -14.40
N HIS A 288 -0.25 -19.89 -14.79
CA HIS A 288 -0.79 -19.69 -16.14
C HIS A 288 0.36 -19.56 -17.16
N SER A 289 0.21 -20.25 -18.30
CA SER A 289 1.14 -20.22 -19.43
C SER A 289 2.62 -20.39 -19.05
N LYS A 290 2.95 -21.31 -18.12
CA LYS A 290 4.31 -21.46 -17.60
C LYS A 290 5.35 -21.77 -18.68
N LEU A 291 6.40 -20.94 -18.76
CA LEU A 291 7.57 -21.17 -19.59
C LEU A 291 8.63 -21.94 -18.80
N THR A 292 9.30 -22.92 -19.42
CA THR A 292 10.46 -23.59 -18.82
C THR A 292 11.55 -23.78 -19.86
N ILE A 293 12.65 -23.03 -19.70
CA ILE A 293 13.75 -22.97 -20.65
C ILE A 293 15.11 -22.88 -19.92
N PRO A 294 16.23 -23.13 -20.63
CA PRO A 294 17.56 -22.98 -20.04
C PRO A 294 17.91 -21.52 -19.66
N ASP A 295 17.40 -20.54 -20.40
CA ASP A 295 17.61 -19.11 -20.12
C ASP A 295 16.70 -18.66 -18.98
N LYS A 296 17.26 -18.57 -17.77
CA LYS A 296 16.50 -18.25 -16.55
C LYS A 296 16.12 -16.78 -16.42
N ASP A 297 16.84 -15.89 -17.09
CA ASP A 297 16.50 -14.48 -17.10
C ASP A 297 15.27 -14.26 -17.99
N LEU A 298 15.22 -14.91 -19.16
CA LEU A 298 14.04 -14.87 -20.03
C LEU A 298 12.83 -15.59 -19.41
N GLU A 299 13.06 -16.70 -18.71
CA GLU A 299 12.01 -17.40 -17.95
C GLU A 299 11.40 -16.50 -16.87
N GLN A 300 12.24 -15.82 -16.08
CA GLN A 300 11.80 -14.84 -15.09
C GLN A 300 11.07 -13.67 -15.75
N ALA A 301 11.63 -13.09 -16.82
CA ALA A 301 10.99 -11.98 -17.53
C ALA A 301 9.58 -12.36 -18.01
N PHE A 302 9.41 -13.55 -18.58
CA PHE A 302 8.10 -14.06 -19.01
C PHE A 302 7.11 -14.20 -17.84
N GLU A 303 7.57 -14.70 -16.69
CA GLU A 303 6.74 -14.79 -15.49
C GLU A 303 6.30 -13.39 -15.01
N TRP A 304 7.22 -12.43 -14.97
CA TRP A 304 6.96 -11.07 -14.50
C TRP A 304 6.07 -10.25 -15.44
N LEU A 305 6.00 -10.58 -16.73
CA LEU A 305 5.00 -9.99 -17.63
C LEU A 305 3.57 -10.26 -17.14
N LYS A 306 3.30 -11.44 -16.55
CA LYS A 306 1.96 -11.72 -15.98
C LYS A 306 1.62 -10.80 -14.82
N TYR A 307 2.60 -10.55 -13.95
CA TYR A 307 2.41 -9.64 -12.82
C TYR A 307 2.25 -8.20 -13.28
N ASN A 308 3.07 -7.76 -14.24
CA ASN A 308 2.97 -6.42 -14.79
C ASN A 308 1.62 -6.17 -15.48
N CYS A 309 1.11 -7.16 -16.20
CA CYS A 309 -0.25 -7.14 -16.76
C CYS A 309 -1.32 -6.99 -15.66
N ASP A 310 -1.23 -7.76 -14.57
CA ASP A 310 -2.18 -7.65 -13.45
C ASP A 310 -2.14 -6.26 -12.78
N TRP A 311 -0.97 -5.63 -12.71
CA TRP A 311 -0.80 -4.30 -12.11
C TRP A 311 -1.53 -3.17 -12.85
N LEU A 312 -1.93 -3.38 -14.12
CA LEU A 312 -2.68 -2.39 -14.91
C LEU A 312 -4.20 -2.58 -14.85
N ILE A 313 -4.69 -3.66 -14.23
CA ILE A 313 -6.13 -3.93 -14.11
C ILE A 313 -6.77 -2.95 -13.14
N ARG A 314 -7.59 -2.00 -13.60
CA ARG A 314 -8.33 -1.10 -12.71
C ARG A 314 -9.82 -1.41 -12.72
N GLU A 315 -10.45 -1.19 -11.57
CA GLU A 315 -11.88 -1.33 -11.38
C GLU A 315 -12.45 -0.09 -10.70
N VAL A 316 -13.42 0.54 -11.36
CA VAL A 316 -14.21 1.65 -10.83
C VAL A 316 -15.66 1.19 -10.86
N PRO A 317 -16.31 0.85 -9.72
CA PRO A 317 -17.60 0.18 -9.64
C PRO A 317 -18.70 0.75 -10.54
N GLU A 318 -18.77 2.07 -10.65
CA GLU A 318 -19.80 2.77 -11.43
C GLU A 318 -19.48 2.81 -12.94
N VAL A 319 -18.26 2.46 -13.34
CA VAL A 319 -17.78 2.53 -14.73
C VAL A 319 -17.47 1.14 -15.30
N GLY A 320 -16.69 0.33 -14.58
CA GLY A 320 -16.37 -1.06 -14.89
C GLY A 320 -14.92 -1.44 -14.59
N ARG A 321 -14.52 -2.60 -15.13
CA ARG A 321 -13.23 -3.24 -14.90
C ARG A 321 -12.49 -3.43 -16.23
N GLY A 322 -11.21 -3.06 -16.28
CA GLY A 322 -10.41 -3.18 -17.49
C GLY A 322 -8.96 -2.75 -17.31
N ILE A 323 -8.11 -3.01 -18.30
CA ILE A 323 -6.70 -2.60 -18.25
C ILE A 323 -6.52 -1.12 -18.61
N THR A 324 -5.74 -0.40 -17.82
CA THR A 324 -5.36 0.97 -18.17
C THR A 324 -4.21 0.99 -19.17
N ALA A 325 -4.07 2.09 -19.90
CA ALA A 325 -3.00 2.25 -20.89
C ALA A 325 -1.60 2.37 -20.24
N GLY A 326 -1.50 2.86 -19.01
CA GLY A 326 -0.26 2.84 -18.24
C GLY A 326 -0.31 3.65 -16.95
N ILE A 327 0.57 3.35 -16.01
CA ILE A 327 0.71 4.09 -14.75
C ILE A 327 2.08 4.79 -14.74
N PRO A 328 2.20 6.03 -14.24
CA PRO A 328 1.14 6.86 -13.66
C PRO A 328 0.41 7.74 -14.67
N ASP A 329 0.96 7.95 -15.87
CA ASP A 329 0.48 9.03 -16.75
C ASP A 329 -0.80 8.69 -17.51
N TYR A 330 -1.13 7.41 -17.74
CA TYR A 330 -2.28 7.00 -18.55
C TYR A 330 -3.23 6.02 -17.82
N PRO A 331 -3.70 6.34 -16.60
CA PRO A 331 -4.49 5.41 -15.79
C PRO A 331 -5.95 5.30 -16.28
N TRP A 332 -6.20 5.57 -17.57
CA TRP A 332 -7.50 5.50 -18.23
C TRP A 332 -7.58 4.32 -19.19
N TRP A 333 -8.80 4.06 -19.66
CA TRP A 333 -9.09 3.04 -20.66
C TRP A 333 -9.09 3.65 -22.06
N PHE A 334 -8.11 3.25 -22.88
CA PHE A 334 -8.02 3.65 -24.27
C PHE A 334 -8.23 2.45 -25.20
N GLY A 335 -9.03 2.64 -26.25
CA GLY A 335 -9.31 1.60 -27.23
C GLY A 335 -8.06 1.15 -27.98
N VAL A 336 -7.21 2.09 -28.41
CA VAL A 336 -5.98 1.79 -29.18
C VAL A 336 -4.97 1.03 -28.33
N ASP A 337 -4.67 1.50 -27.12
CA ASP A 337 -3.73 0.87 -26.20
C ASP A 337 -4.19 -0.55 -25.82
N SER A 338 -5.49 -0.70 -25.56
CA SER A 338 -6.10 -2.00 -25.27
C SER A 338 -5.99 -2.94 -26.49
N GLU A 339 -6.30 -2.47 -27.72
CA GLU A 339 -6.22 -3.30 -28.93
C GLU A 339 -4.85 -3.97 -29.10
N TYR A 340 -3.76 -3.24 -28.82
CA TYR A 340 -2.41 -3.79 -28.88
C TYR A 340 -2.09 -4.69 -27.68
N ALA A 341 -2.44 -4.26 -26.47
CA ALA A 341 -2.08 -4.96 -25.24
C ALA A 341 -2.81 -6.29 -25.07
N LEU A 342 -4.11 -6.36 -25.38
CA LEU A 342 -4.98 -7.50 -25.09
C LEU A 342 -4.50 -8.82 -25.74
N LYS A 343 -3.77 -8.75 -26.86
CA LYS A 343 -3.13 -9.93 -27.48
C LYS A 343 -2.07 -10.57 -26.57
N GLY A 344 -1.32 -9.76 -25.83
CA GLY A 344 -0.37 -10.22 -24.83
C GLY A 344 -1.07 -10.88 -23.64
N TYR A 345 -2.16 -10.28 -23.14
CA TYR A 345 -2.97 -10.85 -22.05
C TYR A 345 -3.56 -12.22 -22.43
N MET A 346 -4.09 -12.36 -23.65
CA MET A 346 -4.54 -13.66 -24.17
C MET A 346 -3.40 -14.69 -24.19
N ALA A 347 -2.21 -14.30 -24.68
CA ALA A 347 -1.07 -15.22 -24.78
C ALA A 347 -0.57 -15.75 -23.43
N ILE A 348 -0.71 -14.96 -22.36
CA ILE A 348 -0.30 -15.33 -21.00
C ILE A 348 -1.46 -15.92 -20.17
N GLY A 349 -2.61 -16.23 -20.78
CA GLY A 349 -3.73 -16.91 -20.13
C GLY A 349 -4.54 -16.03 -19.19
N GLN A 350 -4.70 -14.74 -19.52
CA GLN A 350 -5.54 -13.78 -18.80
C GLN A 350 -6.74 -13.35 -19.67
N GLU A 351 -7.59 -14.31 -20.06
CA GLU A 351 -8.73 -14.07 -20.96
C GLU A 351 -9.87 -13.28 -20.31
N ASP A 352 -10.12 -13.49 -19.01
CA ASP A 352 -11.25 -12.81 -18.31
C ASP A 352 -11.13 -11.29 -18.38
N ILE A 353 -9.95 -10.74 -18.09
CA ILE A 353 -9.72 -9.29 -18.19
C ILE A 353 -9.74 -8.78 -19.63
N VAL A 354 -9.47 -9.63 -20.62
CA VAL A 354 -9.60 -9.27 -22.04
C VAL A 354 -11.07 -9.02 -22.36
N TYR A 355 -11.95 -9.92 -21.95
CA TYR A 355 -13.39 -9.74 -22.13
C TYR A 355 -13.93 -8.55 -21.34
N ASP A 356 -13.53 -8.39 -20.08
CA ASP A 356 -13.94 -7.25 -19.25
C ASP A 356 -13.53 -5.92 -19.89
N THR A 357 -12.30 -5.83 -20.40
CA THR A 357 -11.81 -4.61 -21.07
C THR A 357 -12.60 -4.31 -22.34
N ILE A 358 -12.89 -5.33 -23.17
CA ILE A 358 -13.68 -5.13 -24.40
C ILE A 358 -15.11 -4.69 -24.05
N HIS A 359 -15.74 -5.33 -23.07
CA HIS A 359 -17.09 -4.95 -22.61
C HIS A 359 -17.12 -3.53 -22.06
N LEU A 360 -16.11 -3.14 -21.28
CA LEU A 360 -15.98 -1.79 -20.75
C LEU A 360 -15.89 -0.75 -21.88
N LEU A 361 -15.00 -0.99 -22.84
CA LEU A 361 -14.81 -0.07 -23.97
C LEU A 361 -16.07 0.04 -24.84
N ASP A 362 -16.75 -1.08 -25.11
CA ASP A 362 -18.02 -1.08 -25.84
C ASP A 362 -19.09 -0.30 -25.07
N SER A 363 -19.29 -0.61 -23.78
CA SER A 363 -20.27 0.04 -22.91
C SER A 363 -20.05 1.56 -22.82
N VAL A 364 -18.82 2.00 -22.57
CA VAL A 364 -18.48 3.43 -22.52
C VAL A 364 -18.68 4.09 -23.88
N SER A 365 -18.30 3.42 -24.98
CA SER A 365 -18.49 3.98 -26.33
C SER A 365 -19.97 4.15 -26.68
N GLN A 366 -20.84 3.22 -26.30
CA GLN A 366 -22.30 3.31 -26.51
C GLN A 366 -22.96 4.39 -25.65
N ALA A 367 -22.39 4.68 -24.47
CA ALA A 367 -22.95 5.70 -23.58
C ALA A 367 -22.68 7.14 -24.07
N VAL A 368 -21.64 7.35 -24.88
CA VAL A 368 -21.16 8.70 -25.27
C VAL A 368 -21.30 9.04 -26.75
N ASN A 369 -21.68 8.08 -27.60
CA ASN A 369 -21.94 8.26 -29.05
C ASN A 369 -23.33 7.75 -29.40
#